data_AF-A0A6I9QWF4-F1
#
_entry.id   AF-A0A6I9QWF4-F1
#
_cell.length_a   1.000
_cell.length_b   1.000
_cell.length_c   1.000
_cell.angle_alpha   90.00
_cell.angle_beta   90.00
_cell.angle_gamma   90.00
#
_symmetry.space_group_name_H-M   'P 1'
#
loop_
_entity.id
_entity.type
_entity.pdbx_description
1 polymer ?
#
loop_
_entity_poly.entity_id
_entity_poly.type
_entity_poly.pdbx_seq_one_letter_code
_entity_poly.pdbx_strand_id
1 'polypeptide(L)'
;MPLRSAPSPPIAILAPTLIIPCSRSMAAEKWLFPLFSVSFVSLLLFLSAISGFTASSAFFDTQPSPFYVRRGAAHPPAFAYFISGGRGDARRMLRLLLAVYHPRNSYLLHLSADAPAWERADLATSVRLSIPAIRAFGNVHVVGKPDAMTYMGSSVLAATLHAAAVLLRMDSVWDWFVTLSSSDYPLVTQDDLIHVFSSVPRDLNFIDHTSDLGWKEYQRVQPIIVDAGIYLSRRNSFFEASEKRPTPDAFKFFTGSPWLILSRRFIEYCILGWDNLPRTLLLYFTNVMLPQEGYFHSVICNSPDYQNTTVNNDLRYMLWDNPPQMEPHLLNKTDYDKMVKSGLPFARKFSMDDPVLDEIDDKILKRWHHRSVPGAWCTGRNRWWIDPCSQWSNVNIVKPGSQAKRFGQLMKRYLDEWKSGLSSCK
;
A
#
# COMPACT_ATOMS: atom_id res chain seq x y z
N MET A 1 6.01 -71.96 -58.69
CA MET A 1 7.25 -72.72 -58.41
C MET A 1 8.32 -71.73 -57.97
N PRO A 2 9.24 -72.07 -57.06
CA PRO A 2 9.26 -73.12 -56.02
C PRO A 2 9.27 -72.47 -54.59
N LEU A 3 9.37 -73.13 -53.43
CA LEU A 3 8.89 -74.41 -52.86
C LEU A 3 9.02 -74.33 -51.31
N ARG A 4 8.55 -75.36 -50.58
CA ARG A 4 8.80 -75.69 -49.14
C ARG A 4 8.06 -74.85 -48.07
N SER A 5 7.66 -75.41 -46.92
CA SER A 5 7.38 -76.82 -46.54
C SER A 5 6.74 -76.85 -45.15
N ALA A 6 5.73 -77.69 -44.92
CA ALA A 6 5.18 -77.95 -43.58
C ALA A 6 5.54 -79.36 -43.10
N PRO A 7 5.75 -79.57 -41.79
CA PRO A 7 5.60 -80.86 -41.12
C PRO A 7 4.38 -80.87 -40.18
N SER A 8 3.90 -82.08 -39.85
CA SER A 8 2.67 -82.33 -39.10
C SER A 8 2.94 -83.04 -37.74
N PRO A 9 1.96 -83.66 -37.04
CA PRO A 9 1.65 -83.37 -35.63
C PRO A 9 2.22 -84.42 -34.65
N PRO A 10 1.81 -84.40 -33.35
CA PRO A 10 1.07 -85.60 -32.89
C PRO A 10 -0.03 -85.39 -31.81
N ILE A 11 -1.08 -86.21 -31.95
CA ILE A 11 -1.71 -87.12 -30.95
C ILE A 11 -2.15 -86.57 -29.57
N ALA A 12 -3.42 -86.84 -29.23
CA ALA A 12 -3.97 -86.74 -27.87
C ALA A 12 -4.82 -87.98 -27.51
N ILE A 13 -4.61 -88.59 -26.33
CA ILE A 13 -5.57 -89.51 -25.69
C ILE A 13 -5.59 -89.33 -24.15
N LEU A 14 -6.82 -89.23 -23.64
CA LEU A 14 -7.39 -89.16 -22.28
C LEU A 14 -6.69 -89.80 -21.05
N ALA A 15 -6.94 -89.18 -19.88
CA ALA A 15 -7.20 -89.82 -18.58
C ALA A 15 -8.11 -88.89 -17.69
N PRO A 16 -8.78 -89.38 -16.61
CA PRO A 16 -10.13 -88.89 -16.27
C PRO A 16 -10.28 -88.03 -14.98
N THR A 17 -11.52 -87.63 -14.73
CA THR A 17 -12.04 -86.71 -13.69
C THR A 17 -12.05 -87.26 -12.25
N LEU A 18 -11.94 -86.35 -11.27
CA LEU A 18 -12.54 -86.51 -9.94
C LEU A 18 -13.13 -85.17 -9.46
N ILE A 19 -14.32 -85.20 -8.88
CA ILE A 19 -15.05 -84.01 -8.38
C ILE A 19 -15.00 -83.97 -6.86
N ILE A 20 -14.65 -82.82 -6.28
CA ILE A 20 -14.94 -82.49 -4.87
C ILE A 20 -15.48 -81.05 -4.82
N PRO A 21 -16.67 -80.80 -4.26
CA PRO A 21 -17.23 -79.46 -4.18
C PRO A 21 -16.64 -78.67 -3.01
N CYS A 22 -16.19 -77.44 -3.25
CA CYS A 22 -15.80 -76.52 -2.18
C CYS A 22 -16.56 -75.20 -2.34
N SER A 23 -17.65 -75.06 -1.57
CA SER A 23 -18.32 -73.79 -1.35
C SER A 23 -17.38 -72.85 -0.59
N ARG A 24 -16.88 -71.81 -1.26
CA ARG A 24 -16.15 -70.71 -0.62
C ARG A 24 -16.87 -69.39 -0.87
N SER A 25 -17.16 -68.69 0.22
CA SER A 25 -17.88 -67.42 0.22
C SER A 25 -17.14 -66.32 -0.56
N MET A 26 -17.76 -65.82 -1.63
CA MET A 26 -17.29 -64.66 -2.40
C MET A 26 -17.92 -63.32 -1.92
N ALA A 27 -18.46 -63.27 -0.70
CA ALA A 27 -19.12 -62.07 -0.18
C ALA A 27 -18.17 -61.04 0.45
N ALA A 28 -17.01 -61.47 0.94
CA ALA A 28 -16.12 -60.63 1.75
C ALA A 28 -15.31 -59.59 0.95
N GLU A 29 -14.80 -59.94 -0.23
CA GLU A 29 -13.89 -59.05 -0.98
C GLU A 29 -14.56 -57.79 -1.54
N LYS A 30 -15.84 -57.86 -1.90
CA LYS A 30 -16.57 -56.74 -2.54
C LYS A 30 -16.77 -55.53 -1.62
N TRP A 31 -16.67 -55.71 -0.30
CA TRP A 31 -16.88 -54.65 0.68
C TRP A 31 -15.59 -54.07 1.27
N LEU A 32 -14.44 -54.72 1.08
CA LEU A 32 -13.16 -54.24 1.62
C LEU A 32 -12.77 -52.87 1.07
N PHE A 33 -12.76 -52.71 -0.26
CA PHE A 33 -12.41 -51.43 -0.90
C PHE A 33 -13.29 -50.25 -0.46
N PRO A 34 -14.64 -50.31 -0.50
CA PRO A 34 -15.47 -49.19 -0.03
C PRO A 34 -15.32 -48.93 1.47
N LEU A 35 -15.15 -49.96 2.32
CA LEU A 35 -14.90 -49.77 3.75
C LEU A 35 -13.57 -49.06 4.01
N PHE A 36 -12.49 -49.44 3.31
CA PHE A 36 -11.21 -48.73 3.40
C PHE A 36 -11.31 -47.29 2.87
N SER A 37 -12.01 -47.05 1.76
CA SER A 37 -12.21 -45.69 1.23
C SER A 37 -13.02 -44.81 2.19
N VAL A 38 -14.13 -45.30 2.76
CA VAL A 38 -14.92 -44.55 3.74
C VAL A 38 -14.12 -44.30 5.01
N SER A 39 -13.40 -45.30 5.53
CA SER A 39 -12.52 -45.12 6.70
C SER A 39 -11.39 -44.11 6.45
N PHE A 40 -10.79 -44.13 5.25
CA PHE A 40 -9.74 -43.18 4.87
C PHE A 40 -10.28 -41.74 4.70
N VAL A 41 -11.45 -41.56 4.08
CA VAL A 41 -12.12 -40.26 3.97
C VAL A 41 -12.56 -39.76 5.35
N SER A 42 -13.12 -40.62 6.21
CA SER A 42 -13.46 -40.27 7.58
C SER A 42 -12.22 -39.91 8.40
N LEU A 43 -11.10 -40.60 8.23
CA LEU A 43 -9.83 -40.26 8.88
C LEU A 43 -9.28 -38.92 8.37
N LEU A 44 -9.35 -38.64 7.07
CA LEU A 44 -8.97 -37.34 6.51
C LEU A 44 -9.87 -36.20 7.01
N LEU A 45 -11.18 -36.41 7.10
CA LEU A 45 -12.12 -35.45 7.67
C LEU A 45 -11.92 -35.26 9.18
N PHE A 46 -11.58 -36.32 9.91
CA PHE A 46 -11.28 -36.26 11.34
C PHE A 46 -9.94 -35.57 11.62
N LEU A 47 -8.91 -35.84 10.82
CA LEU A 47 -7.63 -35.12 10.88
C LEU A 47 -7.78 -33.68 10.41
N SER A 48 -8.64 -33.39 9.43
CA SER A 48 -9.03 -32.04 9.01
C SER A 48 -9.78 -31.30 10.13
N ALA A 49 -10.71 -31.97 10.82
CA ALA A 49 -11.41 -31.39 11.96
C ALA A 49 -10.45 -31.13 13.12
N ILE A 50 -9.61 -32.12 13.51
CA ILE A 50 -8.61 -31.95 14.57
C ILE A 50 -7.60 -30.86 14.21
N SER A 51 -7.06 -30.82 12.99
CA SER A 51 -6.17 -29.73 12.56
C SER A 51 -6.89 -28.39 12.51
N GLY A 52 -8.16 -28.33 12.11
CA GLY A 52 -8.99 -27.12 12.16
C GLY A 52 -9.25 -26.62 13.58
N PHE A 53 -9.57 -27.51 14.52
CA PHE A 53 -9.79 -27.20 15.93
C PHE A 53 -8.48 -26.88 16.67
N THR A 54 -7.40 -27.62 16.44
CA THR A 54 -6.09 -27.35 17.06
C THR A 54 -5.39 -26.15 16.46
N ALA A 55 -5.58 -25.85 15.17
CA ALA A 55 -5.22 -24.55 14.62
C ALA A 55 -6.07 -23.45 15.27
N SER A 56 -7.39 -23.64 15.38
CA SER A 56 -8.27 -22.65 16.02
C SER A 56 -8.04 -22.49 17.53
N SER A 57 -7.40 -23.42 18.22
CA SER A 57 -6.93 -23.20 19.60
C SER A 57 -5.53 -22.59 19.63
N ALA A 58 -4.59 -23.07 18.80
CA ALA A 58 -3.20 -22.58 18.79
C ALA A 58 -3.04 -21.16 18.17
N PHE A 59 -3.92 -20.74 17.25
CA PHE A 59 -3.95 -19.37 16.74
C PHE A 59 -4.52 -18.35 17.75
N PHE A 60 -5.22 -18.83 18.78
CA PHE A 60 -5.81 -18.02 19.85
C PHE A 60 -5.02 -18.13 21.17
N ASP A 61 -4.01 -18.99 21.23
CA ASP A 61 -3.18 -19.18 22.42
C ASP A 61 -2.15 -18.06 22.57
N THR A 62 -2.48 -17.05 23.37
CA THR A 62 -1.59 -15.96 23.84
C THR A 62 -0.90 -15.11 22.76
N GLN A 63 -1.68 -14.43 21.90
CA GLN A 63 -1.15 -13.21 21.27
C GLN A 63 -0.85 -12.17 22.38
N PRO A 64 0.36 -11.60 22.45
CA PRO A 64 0.69 -10.63 23.48
C PRO A 64 -0.18 -9.38 23.32
N SER A 65 -0.68 -8.81 24.42
CA SER A 65 -1.45 -7.57 24.37
C SER A 65 -0.71 -6.49 23.57
N PRO A 66 -1.40 -5.65 22.78
CA PRO A 66 -0.76 -4.58 22.01
C PRO A 66 0.01 -3.66 22.98
N PHE A 67 1.32 -3.51 22.75
CA PHE A 67 2.14 -2.61 23.56
C PHE A 67 1.65 -1.17 23.37
N TYR A 68 1.52 -0.43 24.48
CA TYR A 68 1.11 0.96 24.43
C TYR A 68 2.09 1.78 23.57
N VAL A 69 1.57 2.39 22.52
CA VAL A 69 2.31 3.29 21.62
C VAL A 69 2.49 4.62 22.35
N ARG A 70 3.70 4.88 22.85
CA ARG A 70 4.06 6.16 23.48
C ARG A 70 4.17 7.23 22.40
N ARG A 71 3.58 8.39 22.65
CA ARG A 71 3.43 9.51 21.69
C ARG A 71 4.15 10.77 22.18
N GLY A 72 4.17 11.81 21.34
CA GLY A 72 4.77 13.11 21.66
C GLY A 72 6.28 13.20 21.41
N ALA A 73 6.83 14.40 21.61
CA ALA A 73 8.17 14.78 21.15
C ALA A 73 9.33 13.90 21.66
N ALA A 74 9.23 13.37 22.88
CA ALA A 74 10.26 12.52 23.50
C ALA A 74 10.25 11.05 23.04
N HIS A 75 9.32 10.66 22.18
CA HIS A 75 9.18 9.29 21.65
C HIS A 75 9.35 9.29 20.13
N PRO A 76 9.67 8.15 19.49
CA PRO A 76 9.76 8.09 18.03
C PRO A 76 8.47 8.56 17.35
N PRO A 77 8.51 9.15 16.15
CA PRO A 77 7.32 9.65 15.50
C PRO A 77 6.36 8.53 15.05
N ALA A 78 5.20 8.94 14.54
CA ALA A 78 4.24 8.08 13.88
C ALA A 78 3.59 8.75 12.66
N PHE A 79 3.24 7.93 11.68
CA PHE A 79 2.71 8.37 10.40
C PHE A 79 1.24 7.95 10.23
N ALA A 80 0.45 8.81 9.60
CA ALA A 80 -0.89 8.53 9.11
C ALA A 80 -0.83 8.34 7.58
N TYR A 81 -0.88 7.10 7.12
CA TYR A 81 -0.82 6.77 5.70
C TYR A 81 -2.22 6.76 5.09
N PHE A 82 -2.42 7.60 4.06
CA PHE A 82 -3.51 7.45 3.11
C PHE A 82 -3.00 6.69 1.89
N ILE A 83 -3.48 5.45 1.71
CA ILE A 83 -3.13 4.59 0.57
C ILE A 83 -4.34 4.51 -0.35
N SER A 84 -4.21 5.02 -1.58
CA SER A 84 -5.29 5.13 -2.57
C SER A 84 -5.06 4.21 -3.77
N GLY A 85 -6.13 3.73 -4.39
CA GLY A 85 -6.08 2.88 -5.58
C GLY A 85 -7.38 2.86 -6.38
N GLY A 86 -7.29 2.44 -7.64
CA GLY A 86 -8.43 2.29 -8.55
C GLY A 86 -8.98 0.87 -8.59
N ARG A 87 -9.92 0.62 -9.51
CA ARG A 87 -10.33 -0.75 -9.87
C ARG A 87 -9.13 -1.65 -10.18
N GLY A 88 -9.07 -2.83 -9.57
CA GLY A 88 -8.03 -3.84 -9.77
C GLY A 88 -6.80 -3.67 -8.85
N ASP A 89 -6.75 -2.61 -8.04
CA ASP A 89 -5.58 -2.31 -7.21
C ASP A 89 -5.57 -3.02 -5.85
N ALA A 90 -6.65 -3.70 -5.43
CA ALA A 90 -6.76 -4.29 -4.09
C ALA A 90 -5.53 -5.12 -3.67
N ARG A 91 -5.01 -5.98 -4.56
CA ARG A 91 -3.85 -6.83 -4.28
C ARG A 91 -2.55 -6.04 -4.09
N ARG A 92 -2.30 -5.04 -4.93
CA ARG A 92 -1.08 -4.21 -4.82
C ARG A 92 -1.16 -3.22 -3.65
N MET A 93 -2.36 -2.72 -3.31
CA MET A 93 -2.59 -1.95 -2.09
C MET A 93 -2.30 -2.77 -0.83
N LEU A 94 -2.72 -4.04 -0.78
CA LEU A 94 -2.37 -4.96 0.31
C LEU A 94 -0.86 -5.23 0.36
N ARG A 95 -0.21 -5.43 -0.79
CA ARG A 95 1.25 -5.59 -0.88
C ARG A 95 1.98 -4.37 -0.31
N LEU A 96 1.57 -3.17 -0.73
CA LEU A 96 2.13 -1.90 -0.27
C LEU A 96 1.89 -1.68 1.22
N LEU A 97 0.66 -1.86 1.72
CA LEU A 97 0.34 -1.79 3.15
C LEU A 97 1.29 -2.64 3.98
N LEU A 98 1.52 -3.91 3.60
CA LEU A 98 2.43 -4.80 4.32
C LEU A 98 3.90 -4.36 4.20
N ALA A 99 4.30 -3.76 3.07
CA ALA A 99 5.62 -3.16 2.89
C ALA A 99 5.84 -1.90 3.75
N VAL A 100 4.79 -1.14 4.09
CA VAL A 100 4.85 0.04 4.95
C VAL A 100 4.29 -0.17 6.37
N TYR A 101 3.92 -1.39 6.77
CA TYR A 101 3.24 -1.63 8.05
C TYR A 101 4.16 -1.50 9.27
N HIS A 102 3.71 -0.75 10.27
CA HIS A 102 4.30 -0.66 11.60
C HIS A 102 3.21 -0.38 12.65
N PRO A 103 3.20 -1.04 13.82
CA PRO A 103 2.15 -0.88 14.84
C PRO A 103 1.94 0.54 15.40
N ARG A 104 2.93 1.43 15.23
CA ARG A 104 2.84 2.85 15.66
C ARG A 104 1.97 3.71 14.75
N ASN A 105 1.90 3.35 13.47
CA ASN A 105 1.33 4.19 12.44
C ASN A 105 -0.16 3.88 12.28
N SER A 106 -0.89 4.79 11.66
CA SER A 106 -2.31 4.63 11.34
C SER A 106 -2.50 4.61 9.84
N TYR A 107 -3.35 3.72 9.33
CA TYR A 107 -3.48 3.45 7.90
C TYR A 107 -4.94 3.53 7.46
N LEU A 108 -5.20 4.30 6.41
CA LEU A 108 -6.49 4.37 5.75
C LEU A 108 -6.33 4.01 4.27
N LEU A 109 -6.92 2.89 3.87
CA LEU A 109 -6.94 2.38 2.50
C LEU A 109 -8.23 2.79 1.80
N HIS A 110 -8.12 3.30 0.58
CA HIS A 110 -9.24 3.74 -0.24
C HIS A 110 -9.14 3.16 -1.65
N LEU A 111 -10.17 2.40 -2.03
CA LEU A 111 -10.43 2.05 -3.42
C LEU A 111 -11.54 2.97 -3.93
N SER A 112 -11.31 3.62 -5.06
CA SER A 112 -12.22 4.61 -5.65
C SER A 112 -13.57 4.01 -6.10
N ALA A 113 -14.54 4.89 -6.36
CA ALA A 113 -15.92 4.50 -6.65
C ALA A 113 -16.12 3.65 -7.93
N ASP A 114 -15.15 3.62 -8.84
CA ASP A 114 -15.11 2.73 -10.01
C ASP A 114 -14.70 1.28 -9.67
N ALA A 115 -14.05 1.04 -8.53
CA ALA A 115 -13.80 -0.30 -8.02
C ALA A 115 -15.13 -0.93 -7.51
N PRO A 116 -15.47 -2.17 -7.92
CA PRO A 116 -16.71 -2.81 -7.51
C PRO A 116 -16.76 -3.07 -6.00
N ALA A 117 -17.98 -3.16 -5.44
CA ALA A 117 -18.17 -3.33 -4.00
C ALA A 117 -17.56 -4.65 -3.45
N TRP A 118 -17.52 -5.71 -4.26
CA TRP A 118 -16.89 -6.97 -3.88
C TRP A 118 -15.37 -6.83 -3.73
N GLU A 119 -14.70 -6.03 -4.57
CA GLU A 119 -13.25 -5.81 -4.48
C GLU A 119 -12.90 -5.03 -3.19
N ARG A 120 -13.73 -4.07 -2.82
CA ARG A 120 -13.62 -3.34 -1.54
C ARG A 120 -13.84 -4.24 -0.32
N ALA A 121 -14.81 -5.15 -0.39
CA ALA A 121 -15.06 -6.13 0.67
C ALA A 121 -13.92 -7.17 0.78
N ASP A 122 -13.36 -7.60 -0.35
CA ASP A 122 -12.22 -8.51 -0.43
C ASP A 122 -10.94 -7.86 0.13
N LEU A 123 -10.67 -6.59 -0.20
CA LEU A 123 -9.58 -5.82 0.40
C LEU A 123 -9.73 -5.73 1.93
N ALA A 124 -10.91 -5.33 2.43
CA ALA A 124 -11.16 -5.22 3.87
C ALA A 124 -11.01 -6.55 4.61
N THR A 125 -11.46 -7.65 3.99
CA THR A 125 -11.30 -9.01 4.51
C THR A 125 -9.83 -9.42 4.53
N SER A 126 -9.13 -9.24 3.41
CA SER A 126 -7.70 -9.58 3.26
C SER A 126 -6.82 -8.80 4.24
N VAL A 127 -7.08 -7.51 4.46
CA VAL A 127 -6.38 -6.69 5.46
C VAL A 127 -6.56 -7.25 6.89
N ARG A 128 -7.78 -7.67 7.26
CA ARG A 128 -8.09 -8.23 8.59
C ARG A 128 -7.52 -9.63 8.82
N LEU A 129 -7.17 -10.33 7.74
CA LEU A 129 -6.63 -11.70 7.76
C LEU A 129 -5.12 -11.78 7.48
N SER A 130 -4.47 -10.71 6.99
CA SER A 130 -3.09 -10.77 6.47
C SER A 130 -2.04 -11.05 7.54
N ILE A 131 -2.01 -10.28 8.63
CA ILE A 131 -1.09 -10.49 9.76
C ILE A 131 -1.79 -10.28 11.12
N PRO A 132 -1.41 -11.04 12.17
CA PRO A 132 -1.95 -10.90 13.52
C PRO A 132 -1.88 -9.47 14.09
N ALA A 133 -0.77 -8.76 13.85
CA ALA A 133 -0.54 -7.43 14.38
C ALA A 133 -1.62 -6.40 13.96
N ILE A 134 -2.09 -6.45 12.71
CA ILE A 134 -3.16 -5.53 12.24
C ILE A 134 -4.43 -5.68 13.08
N ARG A 135 -4.78 -6.91 13.48
CA ARG A 135 -5.94 -7.19 14.31
C ARG A 135 -5.73 -6.77 15.76
N ALA A 136 -4.53 -6.99 16.30
CA ALA A 136 -4.21 -6.68 17.70
C ALA A 136 -4.05 -5.18 17.97
N PHE A 137 -3.44 -4.43 17.04
CA PHE A 137 -3.27 -2.98 17.16
C PHE A 137 -4.45 -2.18 16.60
N GLY A 138 -5.26 -2.78 15.71
CA GLY A 138 -6.49 -2.17 15.20
C GLY A 138 -6.27 -0.89 14.38
N ASN A 139 -5.06 -0.68 13.86
CA ASN A 139 -4.55 0.57 13.30
C ASN A 139 -4.66 0.67 11.77
N VAL A 140 -5.41 -0.24 11.13
CA VAL A 140 -5.63 -0.25 9.68
C VAL A 140 -7.13 -0.28 9.37
N HIS A 141 -7.56 0.61 8.50
CA HIS A 141 -8.96 0.77 8.11
C HIS A 141 -9.10 0.85 6.59
N VAL A 142 -10.25 0.42 6.07
CA VAL A 142 -10.62 0.53 4.66
C VAL A 142 -11.87 1.41 4.55
N VAL A 143 -11.86 2.38 3.64
CA VAL A 143 -12.98 3.31 3.43
C VAL A 143 -14.19 2.55 2.85
N GLY A 144 -15.27 2.46 3.62
CA GLY A 144 -16.48 1.73 3.22
C GLY A 144 -17.32 2.44 2.15
N LYS A 145 -17.53 3.76 2.31
CA LYS A 145 -18.18 4.61 1.31
C LYS A 145 -17.10 5.31 0.47
N PRO A 146 -16.84 4.87 -0.78
CA PRO A 146 -15.74 5.37 -1.57
C PRO A 146 -16.05 6.77 -2.13
N ASP A 147 -14.99 7.48 -2.48
CA ASP A 147 -15.05 8.73 -3.23
C ASP A 147 -14.70 8.47 -4.71
N ALA A 148 -15.07 9.40 -5.58
CA ALA A 148 -14.57 9.40 -6.95
C ALA A 148 -13.07 9.80 -6.97
N MET A 149 -12.36 9.38 -8.02
CA MET A 149 -10.98 9.77 -8.27
C MET A 149 -10.79 10.06 -9.76
N THR A 150 -11.46 11.11 -10.25
CA THR A 150 -11.23 11.66 -11.60
C THR A 150 -9.82 12.24 -11.65
N TYR A 151 -8.92 11.66 -12.43
CA TYR A 151 -7.49 12.03 -12.46
C TYR A 151 -7.22 13.54 -12.57
N MET A 152 -7.88 14.22 -13.51
CA MET A 152 -7.75 15.67 -13.72
C MET A 152 -8.58 16.52 -12.74
N GLY A 153 -9.50 15.92 -11.98
CA GLY A 153 -10.58 16.60 -11.30
C GLY A 153 -10.41 16.75 -9.78
N SER A 154 -11.27 17.59 -9.19
CA SER A 154 -11.25 17.93 -7.77
C SER A 154 -11.71 16.81 -6.82
N SER A 155 -12.25 15.70 -7.33
CA SER A 155 -12.58 14.51 -6.53
C SER A 155 -11.36 13.85 -5.91
N VAL A 156 -10.18 13.88 -6.54
CA VAL A 156 -8.92 13.37 -5.94
C VAL A 156 -8.51 14.21 -4.73
N LEU A 157 -8.63 15.55 -4.82
CA LEU A 157 -8.40 16.45 -3.71
C LEU A 157 -9.43 16.24 -2.59
N ALA A 158 -10.72 16.10 -2.94
CA ALA A 158 -11.79 15.82 -1.98
C ALA A 158 -11.59 14.50 -1.23
N ALA A 159 -11.20 13.43 -1.94
CA ALA A 159 -10.87 12.12 -1.35
C ALA A 159 -9.67 12.22 -0.39
N THR A 160 -8.65 13.01 -0.74
CA THR A 160 -7.47 13.24 0.11
C THR A 160 -7.84 14.01 1.39
N LEU A 161 -8.67 15.05 1.28
CA LEU A 161 -9.17 15.82 2.43
C LEU A 161 -10.12 14.99 3.32
N HIS A 162 -10.98 14.17 2.71
CA HIS A 162 -11.83 13.21 3.42
C HIS A 162 -10.98 12.20 4.21
N ALA A 163 -9.96 11.62 3.58
CA ALA A 163 -9.03 10.70 4.23
C ALA A 163 -8.27 11.35 5.40
N ALA A 164 -7.80 12.59 5.22
CA ALA A 164 -7.15 13.37 6.28
C ALA A 164 -8.11 13.64 7.46
N ALA A 165 -9.35 14.05 7.20
CA ALA A 165 -10.37 14.26 8.23
C ALA A 165 -10.73 12.98 9.00
N VAL A 166 -10.80 11.84 8.30
CA VAL A 166 -11.00 10.52 8.91
C VAL A 166 -9.81 10.17 9.81
N LEU A 167 -8.58 10.31 9.33
CA LEU A 167 -7.37 10.00 10.11
C LEU A 167 -7.18 10.93 11.32
N LEU A 168 -7.58 12.21 11.24
CA LEU A 168 -7.61 13.12 12.39
C LEU A 168 -8.61 12.68 13.48
N ARG A 169 -9.75 12.11 13.06
CA ARG A 169 -10.83 11.64 13.94
C ARG A 169 -10.55 10.27 14.55
N MET A 170 -9.84 9.39 13.85
CA MET A 170 -9.60 8.01 14.27
C MET A 170 -8.39 7.86 15.19
N ASP A 171 -7.32 8.62 14.96
CA ASP A 171 -6.12 8.64 15.80
C ASP A 171 -5.74 10.09 16.12
N SER A 172 -5.68 10.40 17.40
CA SER A 172 -5.44 11.75 17.90
C SER A 172 -3.97 12.16 17.94
N VAL A 173 -3.01 11.24 17.67
CA VAL A 173 -1.59 11.49 18.01
C VAL A 173 -0.54 10.95 17.02
N TRP A 174 -0.83 11.00 15.72
CA TRP A 174 0.19 10.88 14.66
C TRP A 174 0.86 12.23 14.36
N ASP A 175 2.04 12.21 13.73
CA ASP A 175 2.87 13.41 13.51
C ASP A 175 2.83 13.90 12.05
N TRP A 176 2.87 12.98 11.08
CA TRP A 176 2.82 13.29 9.65
C TRP A 176 1.77 12.49 8.89
N PHE A 177 1.04 13.16 8.00
CA PHE A 177 0.14 12.57 7.01
C PHE A 177 0.91 12.29 5.71
N VAL A 178 0.86 11.05 5.22
CA VAL A 178 1.61 10.58 4.05
C VAL A 178 0.63 10.07 2.99
N THR A 179 0.66 10.65 1.78
CA THR A 179 -0.14 10.14 0.65
C THR A 179 0.63 9.11 -0.17
N LEU A 180 0.02 7.97 -0.49
CA LEU A 180 0.57 6.97 -1.39
C LEU A 180 -0.51 6.49 -2.37
N SER A 181 -0.09 6.20 -3.60
CA SER A 181 -0.92 5.42 -4.53
C SER A 181 -0.55 3.94 -4.49
N SER A 182 -1.43 3.13 -5.07
CA SER A 182 -1.25 1.71 -5.32
C SER A 182 0.01 1.36 -6.15
N SER A 183 0.64 2.35 -6.80
CA SER A 183 1.87 2.21 -7.60
C SER A 183 3.09 2.93 -7.01
N ASP A 184 3.02 3.40 -5.75
CA ASP A 184 4.19 3.79 -4.96
C ASP A 184 4.79 2.57 -4.25
N TYR A 185 6.09 2.61 -3.91
CA TYR A 185 6.71 1.57 -3.07
C TYR A 185 7.85 2.13 -2.19
N PRO A 186 8.04 1.63 -0.95
CA PRO A 186 9.10 2.10 -0.07
C PRO A 186 10.49 1.56 -0.48
N LEU A 187 11.50 2.42 -0.35
CA LEU A 187 12.94 2.12 -0.50
C LEU A 187 13.68 2.11 0.85
N VAL A 188 12.95 2.23 1.96
CA VAL A 188 13.46 2.17 3.33
C VAL A 188 12.51 1.34 4.19
N THR A 189 13.00 0.73 5.28
CA THR A 189 12.11 0.09 6.26
C THR A 189 11.36 1.16 7.09
N GLN A 190 10.30 0.74 7.79
CA GLN A 190 9.62 1.65 8.73
C GLN A 190 10.53 2.07 9.89
N ASP A 191 11.36 1.17 10.41
CA ASP A 191 12.37 1.50 11.43
C ASP A 191 13.39 2.53 10.90
N ASP A 192 13.84 2.43 9.64
CA ASP A 192 14.69 3.45 9.01
C ASP A 192 13.99 4.81 8.93
N LEU A 193 12.73 4.82 8.45
CA LEU A 193 11.94 6.03 8.26
C LEU A 193 11.70 6.74 9.61
N ILE A 194 11.20 6.00 10.61
CA ILE A 194 10.95 6.50 11.97
C ILE A 194 12.26 6.98 12.62
N HIS A 195 13.37 6.26 12.43
CA HIS A 195 14.67 6.68 12.95
C HIS A 195 15.13 8.02 12.38
N VAL A 196 15.08 8.21 11.05
CA VAL A 196 15.51 9.47 10.42
C VAL A 196 14.56 10.62 10.77
N PHE A 197 13.24 10.41 10.69
CA PHE A 197 12.24 11.42 11.08
C PHE A 197 12.26 11.76 12.58
N SER A 198 12.89 10.94 13.44
CA SER A 198 13.12 11.32 14.85
C SER A 198 14.05 12.53 15.01
N SER A 199 14.80 12.91 13.97
CA SER A 199 15.64 14.13 13.95
C SER A 199 15.02 15.31 13.20
N VAL A 200 13.80 15.14 12.65
CA VAL A 200 13.09 16.15 11.86
C VAL A 200 12.11 16.93 12.78
N PRO A 201 12.08 18.27 12.75
CA PRO A 201 11.06 19.05 13.45
C PRO A 201 9.65 18.71 12.93
N ARG A 202 8.73 18.39 13.84
CA ARG A 202 7.41 17.77 13.54
C ARG A 202 6.40 18.69 12.86
N ASP A 203 6.70 19.98 12.83
CA ASP A 203 5.96 21.02 12.14
C ASP A 203 6.30 21.09 10.64
N LEU A 204 7.44 20.57 10.20
CA LEU A 204 7.86 20.61 8.79
C LEU A 204 6.99 19.76 7.87
N ASN A 205 6.79 20.31 6.67
CA ASN A 205 6.03 19.76 5.57
C ASN A 205 6.97 19.50 4.38
N PHE A 206 7.01 18.26 3.88
CA PHE A 206 7.74 17.89 2.68
C PHE A 206 6.78 17.98 1.49
N ILE A 207 6.94 19.05 0.72
CA ILE A 207 6.07 19.45 -0.37
C ILE A 207 6.93 20.13 -1.43
N ASP A 208 7.16 19.43 -2.54
CA ASP A 208 7.75 20.01 -3.75
C ASP A 208 6.84 21.12 -4.27
N HIS A 209 7.34 22.33 -4.49
CA HIS A 209 6.55 23.50 -4.87
C HIS A 209 7.34 24.53 -5.68
N THR A 210 6.64 25.19 -6.60
CA THR A 210 7.10 26.35 -7.36
C THR A 210 5.92 27.29 -7.66
N SER A 211 6.19 28.60 -7.74
CA SER A 211 5.25 29.56 -8.32
C SER A 211 5.57 29.89 -9.78
N ASP A 212 6.66 29.35 -10.35
CA ASP A 212 6.91 29.44 -11.78
C ASP A 212 6.01 28.42 -12.48
N LEU A 213 4.91 28.93 -13.03
CA LEU A 213 3.87 28.11 -13.65
C LEU A 213 4.24 27.74 -15.09
N GLY A 214 4.99 28.60 -15.79
CA GLY A 214 5.26 28.47 -17.23
C GLY A 214 4.01 28.06 -18.03
N TRP A 215 4.13 26.98 -18.82
CA TRP A 215 3.03 26.45 -19.62
C TRP A 215 1.83 25.94 -18.78
N LYS A 216 2.03 25.58 -17.51
CA LYS A 216 0.94 25.08 -16.64
C LYS A 216 -0.10 26.16 -16.36
N GLU A 217 0.25 27.44 -16.43
CA GLU A 217 -0.71 28.53 -16.24
C GLU A 217 -1.85 28.45 -17.26
N TYR A 218 -1.51 28.52 -18.55
CA TYR A 218 -2.46 28.46 -19.66
C TYR A 218 -3.15 27.10 -19.81
N GLN A 219 -2.48 26.01 -19.42
CA GLN A 219 -2.98 24.63 -19.60
C GLN A 219 -3.69 24.04 -18.38
N ARG A 220 -3.56 24.60 -17.17
CA ARG A 220 -4.12 24.01 -15.94
C ARG A 220 -4.82 24.98 -15.00
N VAL A 221 -4.36 26.24 -14.93
CA VAL A 221 -4.90 27.25 -13.99
C VAL A 221 -6.00 28.09 -14.62
N GLN A 222 -5.77 28.57 -15.85
CA GLN A 222 -6.72 29.39 -16.61
C GLN A 222 -7.94 28.61 -17.16
N PRO A 223 -7.83 27.34 -17.59
CA PRO A 223 -8.99 26.53 -17.95
C PRO A 223 -9.90 26.28 -16.74
N ILE A 224 -11.21 26.29 -16.98
CA ILE A 224 -12.21 26.00 -15.95
C ILE A 224 -12.74 24.59 -16.23
N ILE A 225 -12.54 23.67 -15.28
CA ILE A 225 -13.10 22.32 -15.38
C ILE A 225 -14.20 22.07 -14.34
N VAL A 226 -15.08 21.12 -14.63
CA VAL A 226 -16.13 20.64 -13.74
C VAL A 226 -15.98 19.12 -13.64
N ASP A 227 -15.57 18.63 -12.47
CA ASP A 227 -15.40 17.20 -12.22
C ASP A 227 -16.75 16.50 -12.07
N ALA A 228 -17.11 15.66 -13.05
CA ALA A 228 -18.36 14.92 -13.03
C ALA A 228 -18.45 13.94 -11.86
N GLY A 229 -17.33 13.46 -11.33
CA GLY A 229 -17.27 12.50 -10.24
C GLY A 229 -17.81 13.02 -8.90
N ILE A 230 -17.95 14.34 -8.75
CA ILE A 230 -18.50 14.98 -7.55
C ILE A 230 -20.03 14.90 -7.48
N TYR A 231 -20.72 14.88 -8.63
CA TYR A 231 -22.20 14.91 -8.68
C TYR A 231 -22.85 13.80 -9.53
N LEU A 232 -22.10 13.15 -10.43
CA LEU A 232 -22.54 12.00 -11.22
C LEU A 232 -21.81 10.73 -10.75
N SER A 233 -22.53 9.89 -10.01
CA SER A 233 -22.02 8.60 -9.52
C SER A 233 -21.41 7.77 -10.65
N ARG A 234 -20.18 7.27 -10.43
CA ARG A 234 -19.39 6.42 -11.35
C ARG A 234 -18.97 7.06 -12.68
N ARG A 235 -19.00 8.39 -12.82
CA ARG A 235 -18.31 9.10 -13.92
C ARG A 235 -16.99 9.68 -13.45
N ASN A 236 -15.88 8.99 -13.74
CA ASN A 236 -14.53 9.51 -13.51
C ASN A 236 -14.06 10.37 -14.69
N SER A 237 -14.87 11.38 -15.06
CA SER A 237 -14.63 12.28 -16.20
C SER A 237 -14.79 13.74 -15.76
N PHE A 238 -14.26 14.68 -16.53
CA PHE A 238 -14.48 16.11 -16.32
C PHE A 238 -15.08 16.74 -17.59
N PHE A 239 -15.71 17.89 -17.41
CA PHE A 239 -16.09 18.79 -18.49
C PHE A 239 -15.18 20.02 -18.44
N GLU A 240 -14.75 20.53 -19.59
CA GLU A 240 -14.00 21.78 -19.69
C GLU A 240 -14.93 22.86 -20.26
N ALA A 241 -14.90 24.06 -19.68
CA ALA A 241 -15.62 25.20 -20.21
C ALA A 241 -14.92 25.76 -21.46
N SER A 242 -15.70 26.29 -22.41
CA SER A 242 -15.14 26.95 -23.59
C SER A 242 -14.39 28.25 -23.24
N GLU A 243 -14.81 28.92 -22.18
CA GLU A 243 -14.18 30.15 -21.67
C GLU A 243 -13.14 29.85 -20.60
N LYS A 244 -12.06 30.64 -20.60
CA LYS A 244 -11.01 30.62 -19.58
C LYS A 244 -11.18 31.76 -18.58
N ARG A 245 -10.59 31.61 -17.40
CA ARG A 245 -10.42 32.69 -16.40
C ARG A 245 -8.96 33.15 -16.33
N PRO A 246 -8.69 34.40 -15.91
CA PRO A 246 -7.34 34.80 -15.53
C PRO A 246 -6.86 34.03 -14.30
N THR A 247 -5.54 33.94 -14.16
CA THR A 247 -4.86 33.51 -12.93
C THR A 247 -5.20 34.47 -11.79
N PRO A 248 -5.46 33.98 -10.56
CA PRO A 248 -5.87 34.83 -9.45
C PRO A 248 -4.74 35.75 -9.00
N ASP A 249 -5.10 36.99 -8.68
CA ASP A 249 -4.26 38.03 -8.09
C ASP A 249 -4.41 38.10 -6.55
N ALA A 250 -5.55 37.67 -6.02
CA ALA A 250 -5.86 37.64 -4.59
C ALA A 250 -4.99 36.69 -3.75
N PHE A 251 -4.28 35.74 -4.37
CA PHE A 251 -3.28 34.87 -3.73
C PHE A 251 -2.25 34.40 -4.76
N LYS A 252 -1.03 34.09 -4.33
CA LYS A 252 0.01 33.57 -5.22
C LYS A 252 -0.25 32.08 -5.50
N PHE A 253 -0.49 31.71 -6.75
CA PHE A 253 -0.67 30.29 -7.11
C PHE A 253 0.67 29.55 -7.04
N PHE A 254 0.70 28.42 -6.31
CA PHE A 254 1.83 27.49 -6.30
C PHE A 254 1.39 26.13 -6.85
N THR A 255 2.31 25.45 -7.52
CA THR A 255 2.14 24.09 -8.04
C THR A 255 3.35 23.21 -7.72
N GLY A 256 3.18 21.89 -7.70
CA GLY A 256 4.26 20.94 -7.48
C GLY A 256 3.79 19.49 -7.54
N SER A 257 4.57 18.59 -6.95
CA SER A 257 4.22 17.17 -6.86
C SER A 257 2.88 16.96 -6.11
N PRO A 258 1.95 16.12 -6.62
CA PRO A 258 0.71 15.82 -5.90
C PRO A 258 0.93 14.89 -4.69
N TRP A 259 2.18 14.49 -4.43
CA TRP A 259 2.55 13.55 -3.40
C TRP A 259 3.19 14.26 -2.22
N LEU A 260 2.69 13.98 -1.02
CA LEU A 260 2.87 14.88 0.12
C LEU A 260 3.28 14.10 1.38
N ILE A 261 4.06 14.74 2.25
CA ILE A 261 4.25 14.34 3.65
C ILE A 261 4.07 15.60 4.50
N LEU A 262 2.86 15.77 5.04
CA LEU A 262 2.42 17.00 5.70
C LEU A 262 2.36 16.83 7.21
N SER A 263 2.76 17.85 7.98
CA SER A 263 2.66 17.81 9.44
C SER A 263 1.20 17.80 9.87
N ARG A 264 0.90 17.11 10.98
CA ARG A 264 -0.46 17.06 11.55
C ARG A 264 -1.04 18.45 11.75
N ARG A 265 -0.25 19.41 12.22
CA ARG A 265 -0.70 20.79 12.45
C ARG A 265 -1.16 21.48 11.16
N PHE A 266 -0.51 21.22 10.03
CA PHE A 266 -0.94 21.77 8.74
C PHE A 266 -2.20 21.07 8.20
N ILE A 267 -2.34 19.76 8.44
CA ILE A 267 -3.57 19.04 8.12
C ILE A 267 -4.74 19.51 8.98
N GLU A 268 -4.53 19.76 10.28
CA GLU A 268 -5.54 20.36 11.17
C GLU A 268 -5.95 21.75 10.69
N TYR A 269 -5.02 22.56 10.18
CA TYR A 269 -5.34 23.84 9.53
C TYR A 269 -6.21 23.66 8.28
N CYS A 270 -5.85 22.76 7.37
CA CYS A 270 -6.61 22.49 6.15
C CYS A 270 -8.04 21.97 6.41
N ILE A 271 -8.23 21.15 7.47
CA ILE A 271 -9.52 20.51 7.77
C ILE A 271 -10.39 21.36 8.72
N LEU A 272 -9.81 21.94 9.77
CA LEU A 272 -10.56 22.71 10.77
C LEU A 272 -10.70 24.19 10.37
N GLY A 273 -9.74 24.75 9.63
CA GLY A 273 -9.76 26.10 9.08
C GLY A 273 -10.10 27.17 10.10
N TRP A 274 -9.21 27.46 11.06
CA TRP A 274 -9.39 28.60 11.96
C TRP A 274 -9.24 29.95 11.26
N ASP A 275 -8.54 29.98 10.13
CA ASP A 275 -8.62 31.04 9.13
C ASP A 275 -9.39 30.55 7.89
N ASN A 276 -9.85 31.47 7.05
CA ASN A 276 -10.67 31.20 5.88
C ASN A 276 -9.87 30.82 4.63
N LEU A 277 -8.56 31.08 4.56
CA LEU A 277 -7.72 30.78 3.39
C LEU A 277 -7.89 29.35 2.85
N PRO A 278 -7.86 28.26 3.67
CA PRO A 278 -8.03 26.90 3.16
C PRO A 278 -9.39 26.65 2.51
N ARG A 279 -10.46 27.33 2.96
CA ARG A 279 -11.81 27.20 2.39
C ARG A 279 -11.94 28.00 1.10
N THR A 280 -11.45 29.23 1.08
CA THR A 280 -11.44 30.09 -0.12
C THR A 280 -10.65 29.44 -1.25
N LEU A 281 -9.46 28.90 -0.95
CA LEU A 281 -8.66 28.17 -1.94
C LEU A 281 -9.36 26.88 -2.35
N LEU A 282 -10.01 26.14 -1.44
CA LEU A 282 -10.73 24.92 -1.82
C LEU A 282 -11.82 25.22 -2.86
N LEU A 283 -12.60 26.29 -2.67
CA LEU A 283 -13.60 26.76 -3.65
C LEU A 283 -12.97 27.22 -4.98
N TYR A 284 -11.76 27.78 -4.98
CA TYR A 284 -11.07 28.10 -6.22
C TYR A 284 -10.58 26.83 -6.95
N PHE A 285 -10.05 25.86 -6.19
CA PHE A 285 -9.48 24.61 -6.66
C PHE A 285 -10.51 23.54 -7.04
N THR A 286 -11.81 23.70 -6.76
CA THR A 286 -12.84 22.80 -7.31
C THR A 286 -12.88 22.78 -8.83
N ASN A 287 -12.43 23.85 -9.48
CA ASN A 287 -12.51 24.05 -10.93
C ASN A 287 -11.15 24.25 -11.63
N VAL A 288 -10.04 23.93 -10.96
CA VAL A 288 -8.68 23.88 -11.52
C VAL A 288 -8.39 22.47 -12.04
N MET A 289 -7.60 22.31 -13.11
CA MET A 289 -7.11 20.98 -13.51
C MET A 289 -5.97 20.49 -12.60
N LEU A 290 -6.02 19.21 -12.24
CA LEU A 290 -5.08 18.56 -11.31
C LEU A 290 -4.94 19.34 -9.98
N PRO A 291 -6.04 19.65 -9.27
CA PRO A 291 -6.00 20.56 -8.11
C PRO A 291 -5.21 20.00 -6.93
N GLN A 292 -4.98 18.68 -6.87
CA GLN A 292 -4.03 18.04 -5.95
C GLN A 292 -2.58 18.55 -6.13
N GLU A 293 -2.20 18.97 -7.34
CA GLU A 293 -0.89 19.57 -7.65
C GLU A 293 -0.82 21.07 -7.33
N GLY A 294 -1.83 21.66 -6.67
CA GLY A 294 -1.85 23.11 -6.40
C GLY A 294 -2.51 23.56 -5.08
N TYR A 295 -3.50 22.83 -4.56
CA TYR A 295 -4.23 23.22 -3.36
C TYR A 295 -3.33 23.33 -2.13
N PHE A 296 -2.69 22.22 -1.71
CA PHE A 296 -1.85 22.22 -0.51
C PHE A 296 -0.65 23.17 -0.65
N HIS A 297 -0.07 23.24 -1.86
CA HIS A 297 1.01 24.16 -2.24
C HIS A 297 0.61 25.63 -2.04
N SER A 298 -0.55 26.01 -2.55
CA SER A 298 -1.05 27.39 -2.45
C SER A 298 -1.50 27.72 -1.03
N VAL A 299 -2.15 26.79 -0.31
CA VAL A 299 -2.55 27.01 1.09
C VAL A 299 -1.34 27.16 2.00
N ILE A 300 -0.31 26.31 1.86
CA ILE A 300 0.87 26.37 2.74
C ILE A 300 1.69 27.65 2.49
N CYS A 301 1.85 28.04 1.23
CA CYS A 301 2.69 29.17 0.85
C CYS A 301 2.03 30.55 0.95
N ASN A 302 0.70 30.63 1.05
CA ASN A 302 -0.01 31.88 1.35
C ASN A 302 -0.43 31.99 2.83
N SER A 303 -0.04 31.04 3.68
CA SER A 303 -0.34 31.05 5.12
C SER A 303 0.89 31.49 5.94
N PRO A 304 0.84 32.65 6.65
CA PRO A 304 1.97 33.16 7.42
C PRO A 304 2.53 32.17 8.45
N ASP A 305 1.65 31.36 9.06
CA ASP A 305 2.01 30.36 10.07
C ASP A 305 2.80 29.16 9.49
N TYR A 306 2.68 28.90 8.18
CA TYR A 306 3.20 27.67 7.56
C TYR A 306 4.17 27.87 6.38
N GLN A 307 4.22 29.05 5.76
CA GLN A 307 5.08 29.34 4.60
C GLN A 307 6.59 29.09 4.84
N ASN A 308 7.02 29.12 6.10
CA ASN A 308 8.40 28.86 6.53
C ASN A 308 8.64 27.41 7.01
N THR A 309 7.60 26.57 7.01
CA THR A 309 7.67 25.14 7.41
C THR A 309 7.88 24.19 6.22
N THR A 310 8.11 24.73 5.02
CA THR A 310 8.23 23.95 3.79
C THR A 310 9.66 23.48 3.52
N VAL A 311 9.80 22.17 3.35
CA VAL A 311 10.94 21.54 2.69
C VAL A 311 10.52 21.27 1.25
N ASN A 312 11.20 21.91 0.29
CA ASN A 312 10.87 21.85 -1.14
C ASN A 312 11.36 20.53 -1.78
N ASN A 313 10.76 19.43 -1.34
CA ASN A 313 10.97 18.09 -1.85
C ASN A 313 9.82 17.18 -1.40
N ASP A 314 9.37 16.25 -2.24
CA ASP A 314 8.30 15.30 -1.92
C ASP A 314 8.80 13.95 -1.36
N LEU A 315 10.12 13.78 -1.21
CA LEU A 315 10.77 12.54 -0.77
C LEU A 315 10.44 11.29 -1.63
N ARG A 316 10.13 11.45 -2.93
CA ARG A 316 9.86 10.35 -3.86
C ARG A 316 10.82 10.32 -5.04
N TYR A 317 11.41 9.16 -5.29
CA TYR A 317 12.15 8.92 -6.52
C TYR A 317 11.18 8.76 -7.69
N MET A 318 11.30 9.64 -8.68
CA MET A 318 10.59 9.58 -9.95
C MET A 318 11.60 9.72 -11.09
N LEU A 319 11.48 8.88 -12.10
CA LEU A 319 12.18 9.05 -13.37
C LEU A 319 11.19 9.61 -14.40
N TRP A 320 11.56 10.66 -15.11
CA TRP A 320 10.76 11.25 -16.16
C TRP A 320 11.42 10.99 -17.51
N ASP A 321 10.61 10.66 -18.52
CA ASP A 321 11.07 10.60 -19.91
C ASP A 321 11.43 12.02 -20.41
N ASN A 322 12.12 12.10 -21.55
CA ASN A 322 12.42 13.37 -22.21
C ASN A 322 11.89 13.35 -23.66
N PRO A 323 10.87 14.15 -24.02
CA PRO A 323 10.13 15.08 -23.16
C PRO A 323 9.28 14.37 -22.09
N PRO A 324 8.96 15.04 -20.96
CA PRO A 324 8.16 14.46 -19.89
C PRO A 324 6.73 14.19 -20.34
N GLN A 325 6.21 13.01 -19.98
CA GLN A 325 4.82 12.62 -20.18
C GLN A 325 3.91 13.09 -19.03
N MET A 326 2.61 12.78 -19.08
CA MET A 326 1.64 13.08 -18.01
C MET A 326 1.88 12.27 -16.72
N GLU A 327 2.47 11.08 -16.82
CA GLU A 327 2.93 10.27 -15.69
C GLU A 327 4.44 10.01 -15.82
N PRO A 328 5.15 9.77 -14.70
CA PRO A 328 6.56 9.38 -14.74
C PRO A 328 6.73 7.97 -15.31
N HIS A 329 7.97 7.67 -15.70
CA HIS A 329 8.41 6.39 -16.24
C HIS A 329 8.03 5.21 -15.32
N LEU A 330 7.66 4.07 -15.91
CA LEU A 330 7.41 2.83 -15.19
C LEU A 330 8.73 2.17 -14.77
N LEU A 331 9.06 2.35 -13.49
CA LEU A 331 10.31 1.89 -12.90
C LEU A 331 10.38 0.36 -12.91
N ASN A 332 11.50 -0.16 -13.40
CA ASN A 332 11.76 -1.60 -13.52
C ASN A 332 13.18 -1.94 -13.04
N LYS A 333 13.62 -3.19 -13.22
CA LYS A 333 14.94 -3.68 -12.78
C LYS A 333 16.13 -2.87 -13.29
N THR A 334 16.07 -2.26 -14.47
CA THR A 334 17.18 -1.43 -14.99
C THR A 334 17.43 -0.17 -14.17
N ASP A 335 16.43 0.30 -13.43
CA ASP A 335 16.50 1.52 -12.63
C ASP A 335 16.82 1.26 -11.16
N TYR A 336 16.81 -0.01 -10.72
CA TYR A 336 17.01 -0.42 -9.33
C TYR A 336 18.22 0.25 -8.67
N ASP A 337 19.36 0.22 -9.36
CA ASP A 337 20.59 0.81 -8.87
C ASP A 337 20.49 2.34 -8.68
N LYS A 338 19.81 3.04 -9.58
CA LYS A 338 19.58 4.50 -9.49
C LYS A 338 18.60 4.83 -8.36
N MET A 339 17.50 4.07 -8.26
CA MET A 339 16.52 4.16 -7.18
C MET A 339 17.20 4.07 -5.81
N VAL A 340 17.97 3.00 -5.59
CA VAL A 340 18.66 2.77 -4.32
C VAL A 340 19.76 3.81 -4.05
N LYS A 341 20.50 4.24 -5.09
CA LYS A 341 21.53 5.29 -4.95
C LYS A 341 20.94 6.66 -4.60
N SER A 342 19.68 6.95 -4.94
CA SER A 342 19.04 8.23 -4.62
C SER A 342 18.94 8.54 -3.12
N GLY A 343 18.76 7.51 -2.28
CA GLY A 343 18.56 7.67 -0.84
C GLY A 343 17.16 8.14 -0.43
N LEU A 344 16.22 8.28 -1.37
CA LEU A 344 14.84 8.68 -1.10
C LEU A 344 14.07 7.51 -0.45
N PRO A 345 13.10 7.78 0.45
CA PRO A 345 12.37 6.75 1.18
C PRO A 345 11.28 6.03 0.36
N PHE A 346 10.84 6.61 -0.76
CA PHE A 346 9.80 6.06 -1.62
C PHE A 346 10.18 6.20 -3.10
N ALA A 347 9.57 5.40 -3.98
CA ALA A 347 9.71 5.50 -5.43
C ALA A 347 8.37 5.28 -6.14
N ARG A 348 8.23 5.85 -7.34
CA ARG A 348 7.08 5.68 -8.24
C ARG A 348 7.45 6.00 -9.71
N LYS A 349 6.78 5.44 -10.71
CA LYS A 349 5.58 4.57 -10.65
C LYS A 349 5.95 3.13 -10.98
N PHE A 350 5.38 2.16 -10.26
CA PHE A 350 5.56 0.74 -10.54
C PHE A 350 4.36 0.11 -11.25
N SER A 351 4.65 -0.81 -12.16
CA SER A 351 3.68 -1.74 -12.74
C SER A 351 3.20 -2.75 -11.69
N MET A 352 2.02 -3.34 -11.92
CA MET A 352 1.52 -4.42 -11.07
C MET A 352 2.42 -5.63 -11.15
N ASP A 353 2.82 -6.15 -9.98
CA ASP A 353 3.66 -7.34 -9.84
C ASP A 353 4.97 -7.29 -10.67
N ASP A 354 5.52 -6.09 -10.85
CA ASP A 354 6.83 -5.93 -11.51
C ASP A 354 7.92 -6.66 -10.71
N PRO A 355 8.79 -7.46 -11.34
CA PRO A 355 9.86 -8.18 -10.66
C PRO A 355 10.84 -7.29 -9.87
N VAL A 356 10.89 -5.98 -10.10
CA VAL A 356 11.68 -5.05 -9.28
C VAL A 356 11.11 -4.87 -7.87
N LEU A 357 9.79 -5.06 -7.68
CA LEU A 357 9.16 -5.00 -6.35
C LEU A 357 9.61 -6.17 -5.46
N ASP A 358 9.81 -7.34 -6.05
CA ASP A 358 10.36 -8.52 -5.36
C ASP A 358 11.83 -8.31 -5.01
N GLU A 359 12.57 -7.63 -5.90
CA GLU A 359 13.97 -7.26 -5.68
C GLU A 359 14.12 -6.22 -4.56
N ILE A 360 13.20 -5.25 -4.46
CA ILE A 360 13.10 -4.33 -3.32
C ILE A 360 12.73 -5.09 -2.03
N ASP A 361 11.76 -5.99 -2.07
CA ASP A 361 11.31 -6.79 -0.92
C ASP A 361 12.46 -7.62 -0.32
N ASP A 362 13.24 -8.32 -1.15
CA ASP A 362 14.40 -9.10 -0.71
C ASP A 362 15.60 -8.21 -0.33
N LYS A 363 16.05 -7.34 -1.23
CA LYS A 363 17.35 -6.66 -1.06
C LYS A 363 17.29 -5.50 -0.08
N ILE A 364 16.17 -4.78 -0.01
CA ILE A 364 15.99 -3.59 0.81
C ILE A 364 15.19 -3.91 2.07
N LEU A 365 13.95 -4.36 1.89
CA LEU A 365 12.98 -4.48 2.99
C LEU A 365 13.14 -5.75 3.83
N LYS A 366 13.95 -6.71 3.35
CA LYS A 366 14.22 -8.01 4.00
C LYS A 366 12.95 -8.77 4.40
N ARG A 367 11.91 -8.65 3.58
CA ARG A 367 10.59 -9.27 3.80
C ARG A 367 10.29 -10.33 2.73
N TRP A 368 9.38 -11.23 3.04
CA TRP A 368 8.87 -12.23 2.10
C TRP A 368 7.47 -11.84 1.62
N HIS A 369 7.02 -12.40 0.50
CA HIS A 369 5.69 -12.13 -0.05
C HIS A 369 4.60 -12.33 1.03
N HIS A 370 3.63 -11.41 1.05
CA HIS A 370 2.51 -11.35 2.00
C HIS A 370 2.86 -11.23 3.50
N ARG A 371 4.12 -10.99 3.88
CA ARG A 371 4.52 -10.67 5.27
C ARG A 371 4.81 -9.19 5.45
N SER A 372 4.67 -8.67 6.67
CA SER A 372 5.14 -7.30 6.99
C SER A 372 6.66 -7.19 6.97
N VAL A 373 7.18 -5.97 6.82
CA VAL A 373 8.60 -5.67 7.03
C VAL A 373 9.00 -5.98 8.48
N PRO A 374 10.05 -6.78 8.73
CA PRO A 374 10.53 -7.05 10.08
C PRO A 374 11.22 -5.82 10.68
N GLY A 375 10.57 -5.20 11.67
CA GLY A 375 11.15 -4.14 12.50
C GLY A 375 11.63 -4.64 13.86
N ALA A 376 12.18 -3.75 14.69
CA ALA A 376 12.62 -4.07 16.07
C ALA A 376 11.48 -4.57 16.96
N TRP A 377 10.24 -4.27 16.59
CA TRP A 377 9.03 -4.72 17.28
C TRP A 377 8.71 -6.20 17.06
N CYS A 378 9.26 -6.86 16.02
CA CYS A 378 9.00 -8.26 15.70
C CYS A 378 9.93 -9.20 16.49
N THR A 379 9.38 -10.17 17.22
CA THR A 379 10.14 -11.09 18.10
C THR A 379 9.99 -12.57 17.80
N GLY A 380 9.14 -12.94 16.84
CA GLY A 380 9.03 -14.32 16.37
C GLY A 380 10.36 -14.84 15.85
N ARG A 381 10.71 -16.08 16.22
CA ARG A 381 11.93 -16.73 15.72
C ARG A 381 11.85 -16.87 14.20
N ASN A 382 12.78 -16.24 13.48
CA ASN A 382 12.86 -16.35 12.04
C ASN A 382 13.10 -17.82 11.62
N ARG A 383 12.04 -18.45 11.12
CA ARG A 383 12.01 -19.81 10.58
C ARG A 383 11.26 -19.76 9.26
N TRP A 384 11.60 -20.64 8.33
CA TRP A 384 11.03 -20.69 6.97
C TRP A 384 9.49 -20.51 6.94
N TRP A 385 8.79 -21.17 7.86
CA TRP A 385 7.33 -21.20 7.95
C TRP A 385 6.68 -20.21 8.93
N ILE A 386 7.46 -19.45 9.70
CA ILE A 386 6.95 -18.56 10.77
C ILE A 386 7.23 -17.11 10.40
N ASP A 387 6.20 -16.26 10.39
CA ASP A 387 6.36 -14.82 10.27
C ASP A 387 7.01 -14.27 11.55
N PRO A 388 8.20 -13.62 11.50
CA PRO A 388 8.82 -13.02 12.68
C PRO A 388 7.94 -11.96 13.35
N CYS A 389 6.99 -11.36 12.63
CA CYS A 389 6.06 -10.35 13.14
C CYS A 389 4.71 -10.93 13.63
N SER A 390 4.58 -12.27 13.69
CA SER A 390 3.46 -12.95 14.35
C SER A 390 3.47 -12.81 15.88
N GLN A 391 4.64 -12.51 16.45
CA GLN A 391 4.84 -12.15 17.86
C GLN A 391 5.55 -10.80 17.92
N TRP A 392 5.18 -9.96 18.89
CA TRP A 392 5.71 -8.61 19.03
C TRP A 392 6.14 -8.23 20.45
N SER A 393 7.01 -7.23 20.49
CA SER A 393 7.58 -6.60 21.68
C SER A 393 7.27 -5.09 21.68
N ASN A 394 8.06 -4.32 22.42
CA ASN A 394 7.94 -2.89 22.59
C ASN A 394 8.04 -2.12 21.25
N VAL A 395 6.87 -1.77 20.70
CA VAL A 395 6.66 -0.94 19.48
C VAL A 395 7.18 0.50 19.58
N ASN A 396 7.89 0.86 20.66
CA ASN A 396 8.57 2.14 20.84
C ASN A 396 10.09 2.05 20.60
N ILE A 397 10.62 0.87 20.32
CA ILE A 397 12.00 0.66 19.89
C ILE A 397 12.04 0.61 18.37
N VAL A 398 13.03 1.26 17.77
CA VAL A 398 13.35 1.14 16.33
C VAL A 398 14.80 0.72 16.16
N LYS A 399 15.07 -0.08 15.13
CA LYS A 399 16.41 -0.56 14.76
C LYS A 399 16.69 -0.16 13.31
N PRO A 400 17.38 0.97 13.06
CA PRO A 400 17.73 1.37 11.70
C PRO A 400 18.55 0.29 10.99
N GLY A 401 18.24 0.08 9.72
CA GLY A 401 18.97 -0.77 8.80
C GLY A 401 20.04 0.00 8.03
N SER A 402 20.43 -0.54 6.87
CA SER A 402 21.48 0.05 6.04
C SER A 402 21.04 1.34 5.32
N GLN A 403 19.75 1.47 5.00
CA GLN A 403 19.25 2.63 4.23
C GLN A 403 19.08 3.88 5.10
N ALA A 404 18.80 3.75 6.40
CA ALA A 404 18.73 4.89 7.33
C ALA A 404 19.95 5.82 7.24
N LYS A 405 21.17 5.27 7.03
CA LYS A 405 22.38 6.10 6.88
C LYS A 405 22.32 7.00 5.65
N ARG A 406 21.89 6.47 4.50
CA ARG A 406 21.81 7.23 3.24
C ARG A 406 20.65 8.21 3.28
N PHE A 407 19.48 7.76 3.74
CA PHE A 407 18.30 8.62 3.89
C PHE A 407 18.54 9.73 4.93
N GLY A 408 19.22 9.45 6.04
CA GLY A 408 19.59 10.45 7.05
C GLY A 408 20.59 11.50 6.54
N GLN A 409 21.54 11.11 5.68
CA GLN A 409 22.44 12.06 5.00
C GLN A 409 21.67 12.97 4.04
N LEU A 410 20.74 12.41 3.26
CA LEU A 410 19.88 13.15 2.36
C LEU A 410 18.97 14.13 3.12
N MET A 411 18.31 13.65 4.18
CA MET A 411 17.44 14.45 5.05
C MET A 411 18.21 15.60 5.70
N LYS A 412 19.42 15.35 6.21
CA LYS A 412 20.26 16.42 6.78
C LYS A 412 20.50 17.54 5.76
N ARG A 413 20.82 17.21 4.51
CA ARG A 413 21.02 18.21 3.45
C ARG A 413 19.76 19.07 3.25
N TYR A 414 18.58 18.45 3.13
CA TYR A 414 17.32 19.19 2.98
C TYR A 414 17.00 20.08 4.19
N LEU A 415 17.31 19.63 5.42
CA LEU A 415 17.14 20.45 6.62
C LEU A 415 18.14 21.62 6.70
N ASP A 416 19.35 21.46 6.16
CA ASP A 416 20.36 22.53 6.12
C ASP A 416 20.04 23.54 4.99
N GLU A 417 19.53 23.08 3.84
CA GLU A 417 18.96 23.93 2.77
C GLU A 417 17.74 24.73 3.27
N TRP A 418 16.83 24.10 4.02
CA TRP A 418 15.69 24.76 4.66
C TRP A 418 16.12 25.86 5.64
N LYS A 419 17.07 25.59 6.55
CA LYS A 419 17.61 26.61 7.49
C LYS A 419 18.24 27.80 6.78
N SER A 420 18.80 27.60 5.59
CA SER A 420 19.37 28.69 4.77
C SER A 420 18.31 29.53 4.02
N GLY A 421 17.02 29.17 4.12
CA GLY A 421 15.94 29.81 3.38
C GLY A 421 15.96 29.54 1.88
N LEU A 422 16.64 28.48 1.42
CA LEU A 422 16.63 28.09 0.00
C LEU A 422 15.35 27.36 -0.40
N SER A 423 14.69 26.67 0.54
CA SER A 423 13.49 25.85 0.27
C SER A 423 12.15 26.50 0.62
N SER A 424 12.14 27.77 1.04
CA SER A 424 10.92 28.47 1.46
C SER A 424 10.05 28.84 0.26
N CYS A 425 8.75 29.05 0.52
CA CYS A 425 7.81 29.62 -0.43
C CYS A 425 8.27 31.01 -0.89
N LYS A 426 8.81 31.09 -2.11
CA LYS A 426 9.31 32.32 -2.74
C LYS A 426 8.47 32.72 -3.94
#